data_AF-A0A399PLS2-F1
#
_entry.id   AF-A0A399PLS2-F1
#
_cell.length_a   1.000
_cell.length_b   1.000
_cell.length_c   1.000
_cell.angle_alpha   90.00
_cell.angle_beta   90.00
_cell.angle_gamma   90.00
#
_symmetry.space_group_name_H-M   'P 1'
#
loop_
_entity.id
_entity.type
_entity.pdbx_description
1 polymer ?
#
loop_
_entity_poly.entity_id
_entity_poly.type
_entity_poly.pdbx_seq_one_letter_code
_entity_poly.pdbx_strand_id
1 'polypeptide(L)'
;AAPAPAVTRPQRGWFLPLLLRLHFLAGILVGPFILVAALSGAAYALAPTAEQIVYAHELHAPATGSTVPLAAQVEAAEAVVGGSGTLVAVRPAPAPGDTTRVMFTGDGLIPSQTRAIFVDPADASIRGDLPVYGTSGALPLRTAISDFHRRLGLGDAGRIYSELAASWLGIVTLAGLGLWVARWRRAPRRRDLVRPDAKATGYRRILSWHASTGVWLVAGALFLSATGITWSQFGGQNVTDLRAALSWQTPTLTTALPGAGGGAA
;
A
#
# COMPACT_ATOMS: atom_id res chain seq x y z
N ALA A 1 63.88 38.80 5.00
CA ALA A 1 62.68 38.25 5.66
C ALA A 1 62.20 37.04 4.87
N ALA A 2 62.09 35.86 5.49
CA ALA A 2 61.58 34.67 4.81
C ALA A 2 60.06 34.79 4.59
N PRO A 3 59.52 34.41 3.43
CA PRO A 3 58.08 34.47 3.18
C PRO A 3 57.35 33.49 4.09
N ALA A 4 56.28 33.96 4.74
CA ALA A 4 55.44 33.12 5.59
C ALA A 4 54.81 31.99 4.77
N PRO A 5 54.70 30.76 5.32
CA PRO A 5 54.14 29.62 4.59
C PRO A 5 52.68 29.91 4.23
N ALA A 6 52.34 29.74 2.96
CA ALA A 6 50.98 29.87 2.47
C ALA A 6 50.10 28.81 3.16
N VAL A 7 49.14 29.25 3.97
CA VAL A 7 48.15 28.37 4.58
C VAL A 7 47.20 27.90 3.47
N THR A 8 47.48 26.74 2.89
CA THR A 8 46.54 26.05 1.99
C THR A 8 45.30 25.68 2.78
N ARG A 9 44.23 26.49 2.68
CA ARG A 9 42.92 26.12 3.22
C ARG A 9 42.48 24.84 2.50
N PRO A 10 42.16 23.75 3.22
CA PRO A 10 41.69 22.55 2.59
C PRO A 10 40.41 22.87 1.81
N GLN A 11 40.41 22.57 0.50
CA GLN A 11 39.22 22.70 -0.33
C GLN A 11 38.13 21.81 0.28
N ARG A 12 37.13 22.42 0.92
CA ARG A 12 35.96 21.70 1.42
C ARG A 12 35.21 21.16 0.20
N GLY A 13 35.23 19.84 0.00
CA GLY A 13 34.52 19.20 -1.09
C GLY A 13 33.03 19.57 -1.11
N TRP A 14 32.49 19.83 -2.31
CA TRP A 14 31.12 20.29 -2.54
C TRP A 14 30.04 19.22 -2.32
N PHE A 15 30.44 17.95 -2.38
CA PHE A 15 29.54 16.81 -2.38
C PHE A 15 28.76 16.62 -1.07
N LEU A 16 29.42 16.70 0.09
CA LEU A 16 28.75 16.57 1.39
C LEU A 16 27.73 17.69 1.67
N PRO A 17 28.08 18.98 1.44
CA PRO A 17 27.12 20.07 1.52
C PRO A 17 25.92 19.89 0.57
N LEU A 18 26.16 19.38 -0.64
CA LEU A 18 25.08 19.05 -1.57
C LEU A 18 24.17 17.96 -1.03
N LEU A 19 24.72 16.83 -0.55
CA LEU A 19 23.94 15.75 0.04
C LEU A 19 23.11 16.23 1.23
N LEU A 20 23.67 17.10 2.07
CA LEU A 20 22.96 17.69 3.21
C LEU A 20 21.76 18.52 2.74
N ARG A 21 21.96 19.41 1.77
CA ARG A 21 20.88 20.23 1.20
C ARG A 21 19.82 19.36 0.52
N LEU A 22 20.25 18.36 -0.25
CA LEU A 22 19.35 17.41 -0.91
C LEU A 22 18.50 16.67 0.11
N HIS A 23 19.11 16.00 1.09
CA HIS A 23 18.40 15.24 2.12
C HIS A 23 17.44 16.13 2.92
N PHE A 24 17.87 17.35 3.27
CA PHE A 24 17.05 18.27 4.06
C PHE A 24 15.87 18.85 3.26
N LEU A 25 16.12 19.41 2.07
CA LEU A 25 15.08 20.06 1.27
C LEU A 25 14.09 19.04 0.72
N ALA A 26 14.57 17.93 0.17
CA ALA A 26 13.68 16.86 -0.27
C ALA A 26 12.97 16.21 0.93
N GLY A 27 13.65 16.07 2.08
CA GLY A 27 13.02 15.59 3.32
C GLY A 27 11.88 16.49 3.81
N ILE A 28 12.00 17.81 3.70
CA ILE A 28 10.90 18.75 3.99
C ILE A 28 9.77 18.61 2.98
N LEU A 29 10.11 18.43 1.70
CA LEU A 29 9.14 18.28 0.63
C LEU A 29 8.31 17.00 0.77
N VAL A 30 8.95 15.84 0.99
CA VAL A 30 8.25 14.54 0.97
C VAL A 30 7.96 13.97 2.35
N GLY A 31 8.63 14.46 3.40
CA GLY A 31 8.51 13.98 4.78
C GLY A 31 7.07 14.03 5.33
N PRO A 32 6.32 15.13 5.16
CA PRO A 32 4.92 15.19 5.59
C PRO A 32 4.05 14.11 4.93
N PHE A 33 4.25 13.86 3.63
CA PHE A 33 3.55 12.78 2.93
C PHE A 33 3.95 11.42 3.49
N ILE A 34 5.25 11.14 3.64
CA ILE A 34 5.75 9.87 4.16
C ILE A 34 5.19 9.58 5.56
N LEU A 35 5.05 10.61 6.41
CA LEU A 35 4.43 10.46 7.72
C LEU A 35 2.96 10.04 7.61
N VAL A 36 2.17 10.74 6.79
CA VAL A 36 0.74 10.40 6.61
C VAL A 36 0.59 9.03 5.93
N ALA A 37 1.45 8.70 4.97
CA ALA A 37 1.50 7.40 4.32
C ALA A 37 1.84 6.29 5.32
N ALA A 38 2.79 6.50 6.23
CA ALA A 38 3.12 5.53 7.27
C ALA A 38 1.95 5.30 8.24
N LEU A 39 1.26 6.37 8.65
CA LEU A 39 0.08 6.27 9.53
C LEU A 39 -1.10 5.57 8.84
N SER A 40 -1.40 5.93 7.60
CA SER A 40 -2.45 5.29 6.81
C SER A 40 -2.10 3.85 6.42
N GLY A 41 -0.81 3.54 6.21
CA GLY A 41 -0.33 2.18 6.00
C GLY A 41 -0.48 1.32 7.25
N ALA A 42 -0.21 1.87 8.44
CA ALA A 42 -0.49 1.20 9.71
C ALA A 42 -1.99 0.97 9.90
N ALA A 43 -2.82 1.97 9.59
CA ALA A 43 -4.28 1.81 9.60
C ALA A 43 -4.75 0.73 8.61
N TYR A 44 -4.16 0.67 7.41
CA TYR A 44 -4.47 -0.36 6.41
C TYR A 44 -4.12 -1.77 6.90
N ALA A 45 -2.98 -1.92 7.59
CA ALA A 45 -2.58 -3.21 8.17
C ALA A 45 -3.54 -3.68 9.28
N LEU A 46 -4.13 -2.75 10.02
CA LEU A 46 -5.13 -3.03 11.07
C LEU A 46 -6.55 -3.17 10.52
N ALA A 47 -6.80 -2.72 9.29
CA ALA A 47 -8.13 -2.67 8.70
C ALA A 47 -8.84 -4.05 8.70
N PRO A 48 -8.21 -5.19 8.33
CA PRO A 48 -8.89 -6.48 8.38
C PRO A 48 -9.45 -6.83 9.75
N THR A 49 -8.71 -6.51 10.83
CA THR A 49 -9.17 -6.74 12.21
C THR A 49 -10.30 -5.79 12.59
N ALA A 50 -10.19 -4.51 12.23
CA ALA A 50 -11.26 -3.54 12.47
C ALA A 50 -12.54 -3.88 11.69
N GLU A 51 -12.40 -4.40 10.48
CA GLU A 51 -13.50 -4.81 9.61
C GLU A 51 -14.34 -5.93 10.21
N GLN A 52 -13.75 -6.85 11.00
CA GLN A 52 -14.52 -7.87 11.72
C GLN A 52 -15.47 -7.28 12.76
N ILE A 53 -15.19 -6.07 13.26
CA ILE A 53 -16.04 -5.37 14.23
C ILE A 53 -17.03 -4.48 13.49
N VAL A 54 -16.55 -3.69 12.53
CA VAL A 54 -17.37 -2.72 11.78
C VAL A 54 -18.41 -3.41 10.92
N TYR A 55 -18.04 -4.53 10.30
CA TYR A 55 -18.91 -5.31 9.41
C TYR A 55 -19.27 -6.68 10.02
N ALA A 56 -19.34 -6.76 11.35
CA ALA A 56 -19.63 -8.01 12.05
C ALA A 56 -20.95 -8.65 11.57
N HIS A 57 -21.94 -7.82 11.22
CA HIS A 57 -23.23 -8.27 10.73
C HIS A 57 -23.14 -8.88 9.33
N GLU A 58 -22.39 -8.28 8.43
CA GLU A 58 -22.24 -8.77 7.07
C GLU A 58 -21.30 -9.97 7.01
N LEU A 59 -20.30 -10.02 7.88
CA LEU A 59 -19.27 -11.06 7.89
C LEU A 59 -19.67 -12.31 8.66
N HIS A 60 -20.52 -12.18 9.68
CA HIS A 60 -20.88 -13.29 10.54
C HIS A 60 -22.38 -13.56 10.58
N ALA A 61 -22.70 -14.85 10.71
CA ALA A 61 -24.03 -15.40 10.87
C ALA A 61 -24.05 -16.37 12.05
N PRO A 62 -25.22 -16.65 12.65
CA PRO A 62 -25.33 -17.71 13.65
C PRO A 62 -24.81 -19.04 13.08
N ALA A 63 -23.86 -19.67 13.76
CA ALA A 63 -23.34 -20.96 13.33
C ALA A 63 -24.42 -22.04 13.50
N THR A 64 -24.83 -22.68 12.40
CA THR A 64 -25.76 -23.80 12.40
C THR A 64 -25.08 -25.06 11.87
N GLY A 65 -25.65 -26.22 12.21
CA GLY A 65 -25.10 -27.53 11.79
C GLY A 65 -25.41 -27.91 10.34
N SER A 66 -26.26 -27.15 9.64
CA SER A 66 -26.69 -27.44 8.28
C SER A 66 -26.62 -26.18 7.42
N THR A 67 -26.05 -26.29 6.23
CA THR A 67 -26.04 -25.21 5.24
C THR A 67 -26.97 -25.56 4.09
N VAL A 68 -27.68 -24.58 3.56
CA VAL A 68 -28.43 -24.75 2.31
C VAL A 68 -27.46 -24.86 1.13
N PRO A 69 -27.86 -25.51 0.01
CA PRO A 69 -27.00 -25.64 -1.15
C PRO A 69 -26.47 -24.28 -1.64
N LEU A 70 -25.21 -24.24 -2.08
CA LEU A 70 -24.59 -23.00 -2.58
C LEU A 70 -25.40 -22.36 -3.71
N ALA A 71 -26.04 -23.17 -4.56
CA ALA A 71 -26.95 -22.70 -5.60
C ALA A 71 -28.09 -21.85 -5.03
N ALA A 72 -28.73 -22.28 -3.94
CA ALA A 72 -29.80 -21.52 -3.28
C ALA A 72 -29.29 -20.19 -2.69
N GLN A 73 -28.05 -20.17 -2.21
CA GLN A 73 -27.42 -18.93 -1.72
C GLN A 73 -27.14 -17.95 -2.87
N VAL A 74 -26.71 -18.46 -4.02
CA VAL A 74 -26.49 -17.65 -5.24
C VAL A 74 -27.82 -17.14 -5.78
N GLU A 75 -28.85 -17.97 -5.87
CA GLU A 75 -30.20 -17.58 -6.30
C GLU A 75 -30.78 -16.47 -5.40
N ALA A 76 -30.62 -16.59 -4.08
CA ALA A 76 -31.04 -15.54 -3.14
C ALA A 76 -30.30 -14.22 -3.40
N ALA A 77 -29.00 -14.27 -3.68
CA ALA A 77 -28.23 -13.08 -4.02
C ALA A 77 -28.62 -12.49 -5.40
N GLU A 78 -28.88 -13.32 -6.39
CA GLU A 78 -29.35 -12.90 -7.72
C GLU A 78 -30.72 -12.20 -7.64
N ALA A 79 -31.61 -12.69 -6.78
CA ALA A 79 -32.91 -12.08 -6.53
C ALA A 79 -32.79 -10.65 -5.97
N VAL A 80 -31.78 -10.37 -5.14
CA VAL A 80 -31.48 -9.01 -4.63
C VAL A 80 -30.93 -8.10 -5.73
N VAL A 81 -30.10 -8.64 -6.62
CA VAL A 81 -29.48 -7.87 -7.70
C VAL A 81 -30.48 -7.58 -8.83
N GLY A 82 -31.51 -8.43 -9.01
CA GLY A 82 -32.61 -8.18 -9.93
C GLY A 82 -32.19 -8.10 -11.40
N GLY A 83 -31.13 -8.84 -11.78
CA GLY A 83 -30.61 -8.88 -13.16
C GLY A 83 -29.78 -7.66 -13.60
N SER A 84 -29.56 -6.68 -12.73
CA SER A 84 -28.75 -5.48 -13.01
C SER A 84 -27.23 -5.74 -13.02
N GLY A 85 -26.79 -6.94 -12.66
CA GLY A 85 -25.39 -7.29 -12.50
C GLY A 85 -25.09 -8.70 -12.98
N THR A 86 -23.91 -8.89 -13.58
CA THR A 86 -23.40 -10.21 -13.96
C THR A 86 -22.63 -10.80 -12.78
N LEU A 87 -22.84 -12.07 -12.48
CA LEU A 87 -22.08 -12.79 -11.47
C LEU A 87 -20.60 -12.85 -11.86
N VAL A 88 -19.73 -12.35 -10.99
CA VAL A 88 -18.27 -12.29 -11.19
C VAL A 88 -17.55 -13.37 -10.39
N ALA A 89 -17.96 -13.57 -9.13
CA ALA A 89 -17.32 -14.53 -8.24
C ALA A 89 -18.25 -14.95 -7.11
N VAL A 90 -18.09 -16.19 -6.65
CA VAL A 90 -18.72 -16.70 -5.43
C VAL A 90 -17.60 -17.10 -4.47
N ARG A 91 -17.70 -16.64 -3.22
CA ARG A 91 -16.81 -17.01 -2.12
C ARG A 91 -17.66 -17.64 -1.02
N PRO A 92 -17.76 -18.98 -0.99
CA PRO A 92 -18.47 -19.68 0.08
C PRO A 92 -17.92 -19.30 1.46
N ALA A 93 -18.77 -19.38 2.47
CA ALA A 93 -18.36 -19.21 3.86
C ALA A 93 -17.17 -20.13 4.21
N PRO A 94 -16.02 -19.58 4.64
CA PRO A 94 -14.82 -20.38 4.88
C PRO A 94 -14.90 -21.23 6.16
N ALA A 95 -15.71 -20.81 7.15
CA ALA A 95 -15.96 -21.55 8.37
C ALA A 95 -17.43 -21.41 8.82
N PRO A 96 -17.93 -22.33 9.68
CA PRO A 96 -19.22 -22.15 10.32
C PRO A 96 -19.30 -20.81 11.07
N GLY A 97 -20.38 -20.06 10.84
CA GLY A 97 -20.58 -18.74 11.40
C GLY A 97 -20.07 -17.59 10.53
N ASP A 98 -19.46 -17.86 9.38
CA ASP A 98 -19.16 -16.86 8.36
C ASP A 98 -20.24 -16.82 7.27
N THR A 99 -20.28 -15.73 6.52
CA THR A 99 -21.21 -15.56 5.40
C THR A 99 -20.57 -15.92 4.06
N THR A 100 -21.40 -16.40 3.13
CA THR A 100 -21.03 -16.53 1.72
C THR A 100 -21.09 -15.16 1.06
N ARG A 101 -20.14 -14.84 0.18
CA ARG A 101 -20.15 -13.61 -0.61
C ARG A 101 -20.39 -13.93 -2.08
N VAL A 102 -21.42 -13.34 -2.65
CA VAL A 102 -21.76 -13.44 -4.06
C VAL A 102 -21.51 -12.08 -4.69
N MET A 103 -20.57 -12.02 -5.63
CA MET A 103 -20.02 -10.77 -6.16
C MET A 103 -20.52 -10.54 -7.59
N PHE A 104 -21.09 -9.36 -7.84
CA PHE A 104 -21.68 -8.98 -9.12
C PHE A 104 -21.02 -7.72 -9.67
N THR A 105 -21.08 -7.55 -10.99
CA THR A 105 -20.95 -6.22 -11.58
C THR A 105 -22.13 -5.35 -11.15
N GLY A 106 -21.98 -4.03 -11.21
CA GLY A 106 -23.08 -3.12 -10.87
C GLY A 106 -22.81 -1.73 -11.41
N ASP A 107 -23.91 -1.01 -11.66
CA ASP A 107 -23.85 0.37 -12.11
C ASP A 107 -23.33 1.30 -11.00
N GLY A 108 -22.60 2.34 -11.39
CA GLY A 108 -22.06 3.34 -10.45
C GLY A 108 -20.86 2.87 -9.61
N LEU A 109 -20.35 1.66 -9.85
CA LEU A 109 -19.13 1.17 -9.21
C LEU A 109 -17.86 1.71 -9.90
N ILE A 110 -16.82 1.97 -9.12
CA ILE A 110 -15.52 2.38 -9.67
C ILE A 110 -14.80 1.19 -10.35
N PRO A 111 -13.79 1.43 -11.22
CA PRO A 111 -13.04 0.34 -11.83
C PRO A 111 -12.48 -0.63 -10.78
N SER A 112 -12.59 -1.93 -11.06
CA SER A 112 -12.18 -3.03 -10.15
C SER A 112 -13.01 -3.16 -8.86
N GLN A 113 -14.14 -2.47 -8.76
CA GLN A 113 -15.11 -2.67 -7.69
C GLN A 113 -16.25 -3.56 -8.17
N THR A 114 -16.75 -4.41 -7.27
CA THR A 114 -17.91 -5.29 -7.49
C THR A 114 -18.87 -5.12 -6.32
N ARG A 115 -20.16 -5.36 -6.54
CA ARG A 115 -21.18 -5.39 -5.50
C ARG A 115 -21.17 -6.77 -4.85
N ALA A 116 -20.90 -6.89 -3.56
CA ALA A 116 -20.89 -8.15 -2.84
C ALA A 116 -22.15 -8.27 -1.97
N ILE A 117 -22.94 -9.29 -2.26
CA ILE A 117 -24.08 -9.71 -1.44
C ILE A 117 -23.59 -10.75 -0.44
N PHE A 118 -23.77 -10.48 0.85
CA PHE A 118 -23.41 -11.36 1.95
C PHE A 118 -24.64 -12.18 2.31
N VAL A 119 -24.49 -13.50 2.29
CA VAL A 119 -25.58 -14.46 2.44
C VAL A 119 -25.28 -15.38 3.60
N ASP A 120 -26.27 -15.58 4.47
CA ASP A 120 -26.22 -16.57 5.54
C ASP A 120 -26.31 -17.99 4.93
N PRO A 121 -25.31 -18.85 5.12
CA PRO A 121 -25.37 -20.22 4.61
C PRO A 121 -26.45 -21.08 5.28
N ALA A 122 -26.98 -20.69 6.44
CA ALA A 122 -27.98 -21.46 7.19
C ALA A 122 -29.36 -21.45 6.54
N ASP A 123 -29.78 -20.30 6.01
CA ASP A 123 -31.14 -20.08 5.51
C ASP A 123 -31.22 -19.25 4.22
N ALA A 124 -30.07 -18.92 3.61
CA ALA A 124 -29.95 -18.01 2.47
C ALA A 124 -30.46 -16.58 2.72
N SER A 125 -30.61 -16.16 3.98
CA SER A 125 -30.96 -14.79 4.31
C SER A 125 -29.83 -13.81 3.95
N ILE A 126 -30.21 -12.61 3.53
CA ILE A 126 -29.26 -11.58 3.11
C ILE A 126 -28.79 -10.83 4.34
N ARG A 127 -27.47 -10.87 4.56
CA ARG A 127 -26.78 -10.25 5.69
C ARG A 127 -26.22 -8.87 5.33
N GLY A 128 -26.01 -8.58 4.05
CA GLY A 128 -25.52 -7.27 3.62
C GLY A 128 -25.29 -7.15 2.13
N ASP A 129 -25.11 -5.91 1.70
CA ASP A 129 -24.83 -5.53 0.33
C ASP A 129 -23.80 -4.40 0.35
N LEU A 130 -22.55 -4.75 0.09
CA LEU A 130 -21.43 -3.81 0.19
C LEU A 130 -20.63 -3.80 -1.10
N PRO A 131 -20.14 -2.63 -1.53
CA PRO A 131 -19.17 -2.58 -2.60
C PRO A 131 -17.82 -3.07 -2.08
N VAL A 132 -17.18 -3.95 -2.84
CA VAL A 132 -15.85 -4.50 -2.52
C VAL A 132 -14.86 -4.26 -3.65
N TYR A 133 -13.61 -3.99 -3.30
CA TYR A 133 -12.58 -3.61 -4.26
C TYR A 133 -11.54 -4.71 -4.48
N GLY A 134 -11.18 -4.89 -5.74
CA GLY A 134 -10.11 -5.75 -6.20
C GLY A 134 -10.41 -7.24 -6.08
N THR A 135 -9.48 -8.06 -6.55
CA THR A 135 -9.61 -9.52 -6.56
C THR A 135 -9.72 -10.12 -5.16
N SER A 136 -9.21 -9.43 -4.13
CA SER A 136 -9.29 -9.88 -2.73
C SER A 136 -10.63 -9.58 -2.06
N GLY A 137 -11.51 -8.79 -2.69
CA GLY A 137 -12.80 -8.38 -2.13
C GLY A 137 -12.62 -7.52 -0.87
N ALA A 138 -11.81 -6.46 -0.96
CA ALA A 138 -11.61 -5.53 0.15
C ALA A 138 -12.89 -4.78 0.48
N LEU A 139 -13.27 -4.74 1.76
CA LEU A 139 -14.48 -4.07 2.22
C LEU A 139 -14.33 -2.54 2.17
N PRO A 140 -15.42 -1.78 2.34
CA PRO A 140 -15.38 -0.33 2.13
C PRO A 140 -14.36 0.40 3.03
N LEU A 141 -14.21 0.01 4.30
CA LEU A 141 -13.26 0.63 5.22
C LEU A 141 -11.81 0.51 4.73
N ARG A 142 -11.32 -0.70 4.44
CA ARG A 142 -9.96 -0.91 3.93
C ARG A 142 -9.76 -0.24 2.58
N THR A 143 -10.79 -0.23 1.73
CA THR A 143 -10.76 0.46 0.45
C THR A 143 -10.59 1.98 0.62
N ALA A 144 -11.34 2.59 1.54
CA ALA A 144 -11.23 4.01 1.85
C ALA A 144 -9.85 4.38 2.40
N ILE A 145 -9.30 3.57 3.32
CA ILE A 145 -7.95 3.76 3.85
C ILE A 145 -6.91 3.63 2.73
N SER A 146 -7.07 2.65 1.83
CA SER A 146 -6.18 2.47 0.67
C SER A 146 -6.20 3.67 -0.27
N ASP A 147 -7.38 4.22 -0.58
CA ASP A 147 -7.49 5.39 -1.43
C ASP A 147 -6.86 6.62 -0.77
N PHE A 148 -7.12 6.83 0.52
CA PHE A 148 -6.48 7.89 1.29
C PHE A 148 -4.95 7.75 1.31
N HIS A 149 -4.42 6.53 1.49
CA HIS A 149 -2.98 6.28 1.44
C HIS A 149 -2.35 6.64 0.08
N ARG A 150 -3.09 6.41 -1.01
CA ARG A 150 -2.61 6.64 -2.39
C ARG A 150 -2.80 8.07 -2.88
N ARG A 151 -3.82 8.78 -2.38
CA ARG A 151 -4.26 10.08 -2.92
C ARG A 151 -4.43 11.18 -1.88
N LEU A 152 -4.34 10.90 -0.59
CA LEU A 152 -4.61 11.84 0.52
C LEU A 152 -5.97 12.54 0.48
N GLY A 153 -6.94 12.01 -0.27
CA GLY A 153 -8.21 12.70 -0.53
C GLY A 153 -8.08 13.93 -1.44
N LEU A 154 -6.94 14.12 -2.11
CA LEU A 154 -6.68 15.23 -3.05
C LEU A 154 -6.88 14.81 -4.53
N GLY A 155 -7.51 13.67 -4.78
CA GLY A 155 -7.70 13.13 -6.12
C GLY A 155 -6.38 12.90 -6.86
N ASP A 156 -6.31 13.30 -8.13
CA ASP A 156 -5.13 13.05 -8.98
C ASP A 156 -3.90 13.86 -8.56
N ALA A 157 -4.08 15.06 -7.98
CA ALA A 157 -2.97 15.85 -7.45
C ALA A 157 -2.26 15.09 -6.31
N GLY A 158 -3.03 14.47 -5.41
CA GLY A 158 -2.47 13.65 -4.34
C GLY A 158 -1.83 12.36 -4.84
N ARG A 159 -2.32 11.80 -5.96
CA ARG A 159 -1.69 10.65 -6.62
C ARG A 159 -0.32 11.00 -7.21
N ILE A 160 -0.18 12.17 -7.83
CA ILE A 160 1.12 12.65 -8.32
C ILE A 160 2.06 12.93 -7.15
N TYR A 161 1.55 13.55 -6.08
CA TYR A 161 2.36 13.83 -4.90
C TYR A 161 2.81 12.56 -4.17
N SER A 162 1.96 11.52 -4.10
CA SER A 162 2.35 10.21 -3.55
C SER A 162 3.43 9.52 -4.37
N GLU A 163 3.35 9.63 -5.69
CA GLU A 163 4.39 9.14 -6.59
C GLU A 163 5.71 9.92 -6.46
N LEU A 164 5.64 11.25 -6.31
CA LEU A 164 6.80 12.07 -6.01
C LEU A 164 7.44 11.63 -4.68
N ALA A 165 6.64 11.43 -3.63
CA ALA A 165 7.15 10.96 -2.35
C ALA A 165 7.79 9.56 -2.44
N ALA A 166 7.16 8.62 -3.17
CA ALA A 166 7.67 7.27 -3.36
C ALA A 166 9.01 7.24 -4.14
N SER A 167 9.11 8.04 -5.20
CA SER A 167 10.32 8.14 -6.02
C SER A 167 11.49 8.83 -5.29
N TRP A 168 11.20 9.81 -4.44
CA TRP A 168 12.22 10.54 -3.68
C TRP A 168 12.62 9.86 -2.37
N LEU A 169 11.80 8.96 -1.81
CA LEU A 169 12.12 8.23 -0.59
C LEU A 169 13.49 7.55 -0.67
N GLY A 170 13.76 6.82 -1.77
CA GLY A 170 15.04 6.15 -2.00
C GLY A 170 16.20 7.14 -2.09
N ILE A 171 16.04 8.23 -2.85
CA ILE A 171 17.06 9.27 -3.03
C ILE A 171 17.41 9.92 -1.67
N VAL A 172 16.41 10.33 -0.89
CA VAL A 172 16.59 10.94 0.43
C VAL A 172 17.23 9.96 1.40
N THR A 173 16.83 8.68 1.35
CA THR A 173 17.40 7.61 2.19
C THR A 173 18.87 7.39 1.89
N LEU A 174 19.25 7.29 0.60
CA LEU A 174 20.64 7.14 0.19
C LEU A 174 21.49 8.36 0.52
N ALA A 175 20.96 9.57 0.33
CA ALA A 175 21.63 10.80 0.74
C ALA A 175 21.87 10.83 2.26
N GLY A 176 20.86 10.43 3.06
CA GLY A 176 20.94 10.31 4.51
C GLY A 176 21.98 9.27 4.95
N LEU A 177 22.00 8.10 4.31
CA LEU A 177 23.00 7.06 4.55
C LEU A 177 24.42 7.56 4.22
N GLY A 178 24.60 8.27 3.11
CA GLY A 178 25.89 8.87 2.75
C GLY A 178 26.40 9.87 3.80
N LEU A 179 25.52 10.73 4.32
CA LEU A 179 25.82 11.64 5.42
C LEU A 179 26.15 10.88 6.71
N TRP A 180 25.41 9.81 7.01
CA TRP A 180 25.66 8.96 8.17
C TRP A 180 27.02 8.26 8.08
N VAL A 181 27.39 7.69 6.92
CA VAL A 181 28.69 7.07 6.68
C VAL A 181 29.82 8.10 6.81
N ALA A 182 29.65 9.29 6.24
CA ALA A 182 30.64 10.36 6.37
C ALA A 182 30.84 10.79 7.84
N ARG A 183 29.76 10.83 8.62
CA ARG A 183 29.80 11.12 10.06
C ARG A 183 30.46 9.96 10.82
N TRP A 184 30.15 8.71 10.49
CA TRP A 184 30.73 7.50 11.08
C TRP A 184 32.25 7.44 10.93
N ARG A 185 32.76 7.76 9.72
CA ARG A 185 34.21 7.78 9.44
C ARG A 185 34.97 8.84 10.25
N ARG A 186 34.30 9.91 10.69
CA ARG A 186 34.91 11.03 11.43
C ARG A 186 34.63 10.98 12.93
N ALA A 187 33.74 10.11 13.39
CA ALA A 187 33.29 10.10 14.78
C ALA A 187 34.28 9.34 15.68
N PRO A 188 34.77 9.95 16.78
CA PRO A 188 35.61 9.27 17.76
C PRO A 188 34.84 8.22 18.57
N ARG A 189 33.51 8.38 18.71
CA ARG A 189 32.61 7.41 19.36
C ARG A 189 31.49 7.02 18.40
N ARG A 190 31.66 5.88 17.74
CA ARG A 190 30.73 5.33 16.73
C ARG A 190 29.39 4.87 17.32
N ARG A 191 29.38 4.54 18.62
CA ARG A 191 28.22 4.02 19.38
C ARG A 191 27.03 4.99 19.37
N ASP A 192 27.33 6.29 19.37
CA ASP A 192 26.35 7.40 19.45
C ASP A 192 25.65 7.66 18.11
N LEU A 193 25.98 6.90 17.05
CA LEU A 193 25.39 7.01 15.71
C LEU A 193 24.38 5.90 15.40
N VAL A 194 24.30 4.87 16.25
CA VAL A 194 23.36 3.73 16.13
C VAL A 194 22.33 3.74 17.27
N ARG A 195 22.60 4.52 18.33
CA ARG A 195 21.72 4.73 19.46
C ARG A 195 21.53 6.22 19.69
N PRO A 196 20.31 6.68 20.02
CA PRO A 196 20.08 8.09 20.29
C PRO A 196 20.82 8.53 21.57
N ASP A 197 21.45 9.71 21.51
CA ASP A 197 22.08 10.36 22.66
C ASP A 197 20.99 10.96 23.55
N ALA A 198 20.61 10.21 24.59
CA ALA A 198 19.58 10.60 25.55
C ALA A 198 19.95 11.84 26.38
N LYS A 199 21.24 12.23 26.42
CA LYS A 199 21.72 13.40 27.17
C LYS A 199 21.72 14.68 26.33
N ALA A 200 21.53 14.58 25.02
CA ALA A 200 21.46 15.75 24.14
C ALA A 200 20.13 16.51 24.34
N THR A 201 20.19 17.84 24.21
CA THR A 201 19.03 18.74 24.30
C THR A 201 18.82 19.51 22.99
N GLY A 202 17.59 20.00 22.78
CA GLY A 202 17.21 20.82 21.61
C GLY A 202 17.45 20.14 20.26
N TYR A 203 17.94 20.91 19.28
CA TYR A 203 18.21 20.46 17.91
C TYR A 203 19.12 19.22 17.84
N ARG A 204 20.13 19.14 18.73
CA ARG A 204 21.06 18.01 18.75
C ARG A 204 20.38 16.70 19.13
N ARG A 205 19.35 16.74 19.99
CA ARG A 205 18.53 15.57 20.34
C ARG A 205 17.76 15.07 19.12
N ILE A 206 17.05 15.98 18.43
CA ILE A 206 16.27 15.65 17.23
C ILE A 206 17.17 15.02 16.16
N LEU A 207 18.33 15.62 15.90
CA LEU A 207 19.28 15.10 14.92
C LEU A 207 19.85 13.72 15.32
N SER A 208 20.09 13.49 16.61
CA SER A 208 20.56 12.19 17.11
C SER A 208 19.50 11.10 16.93
N TRP A 209 18.23 11.40 17.25
CA TRP A 209 17.11 10.50 17.00
C TRP A 209 16.92 10.23 15.52
N HIS A 210 16.95 11.27 14.67
CA HIS A 210 16.85 11.11 13.22
C HIS A 210 17.95 10.23 12.64
N ALA A 211 19.21 10.47 13.04
CA ALA A 211 20.35 9.68 12.56
C ALA A 211 20.27 8.22 13.04
N SER A 212 19.87 7.99 14.29
CA SER A 212 19.77 6.66 14.87
C SER A 212 18.59 5.89 14.26
N THR A 213 17.38 6.46 14.25
CA THR A 213 16.21 5.80 13.66
C THR A 213 16.40 5.61 12.15
N GLY A 214 16.98 6.61 11.47
CA GLY A 214 17.26 6.54 10.04
C GLY A 214 18.09 5.33 9.66
N VAL A 215 19.22 5.05 10.34
CA VAL A 215 20.08 3.92 9.97
C VAL A 215 19.38 2.56 10.13
N TRP A 216 18.53 2.41 11.15
CA TRP A 216 17.73 1.19 11.32
C TRP A 216 16.64 1.03 10.27
N LEU A 217 16.07 2.15 9.81
CA LEU A 217 15.00 2.14 8.81
C LEU A 217 15.50 2.12 7.36
N VAL A 218 16.78 2.36 7.08
CA VAL A 218 17.33 2.43 5.70
C VAL A 218 16.91 1.23 4.86
N ALA A 219 17.09 0.01 5.36
CA ALA A 219 16.77 -1.20 4.60
C ALA A 219 15.27 -1.26 4.25
N GLY A 220 14.40 -0.98 5.24
CA GLY A 220 12.96 -0.93 5.05
C GLY A 220 12.51 0.21 4.13
N ALA A 221 13.13 1.39 4.25
CA ALA A 221 12.82 2.56 3.42
C ALA A 221 13.23 2.34 1.95
N LEU A 222 14.38 1.70 1.69
CA LEU A 222 14.79 1.33 0.34
C LEU A 222 13.87 0.26 -0.25
N PHE A 223 13.49 -0.74 0.53
CA PHE A 223 12.52 -1.74 0.11
C PHE A 223 11.16 -1.11 -0.23
N LEU A 224 10.65 -0.23 0.64
CA LEU A 224 9.40 0.50 0.42
C LEU A 224 9.47 1.46 -0.78
N SER A 225 10.62 2.10 -1.02
CA SER A 225 10.80 2.94 -2.20
C SER A 225 10.77 2.11 -3.49
N ALA A 226 11.51 0.99 -3.53
CA ALA A 226 11.53 0.11 -4.69
C ALA A 226 10.14 -0.45 -4.99
N THR A 227 9.46 -0.98 -3.98
CA THR A 227 8.10 -1.52 -4.12
C THR A 227 7.07 -0.42 -4.39
N GLY A 228 7.13 0.72 -3.71
CA GLY A 228 6.21 1.84 -3.92
C GLY A 228 6.21 2.36 -5.37
N ILE A 229 7.38 2.40 -6.01
CA ILE A 229 7.51 2.80 -7.42
C ILE A 229 6.81 1.80 -8.35
N THR A 230 6.81 0.49 -8.06
CA THR A 230 6.13 -0.50 -8.93
C THR A 230 4.61 -0.39 -8.90
N TRP A 231 4.04 0.30 -7.91
CA TRP A 231 2.60 0.54 -7.77
C TRP A 231 2.19 1.99 -8.08
N SER A 232 3.13 2.85 -8.49
CA SER A 232 2.84 4.25 -8.85
C SER A 232 2.24 4.37 -10.25
N GLN A 233 1.75 5.56 -10.63
CA GLN A 233 1.09 5.74 -11.92
C GLN A 233 2.08 5.60 -13.09
N PHE A 234 3.17 6.35 -13.05
CA PHE A 234 4.14 6.37 -14.15
C PHE A 234 5.22 5.30 -13.93
N GLY A 235 5.75 5.19 -12.71
CA GLY A 235 6.68 4.12 -12.33
C GLY A 235 6.11 2.71 -12.51
N GLY A 236 4.86 2.49 -12.09
CA GLY A 236 4.18 1.19 -12.27
C GLY A 236 3.85 0.88 -13.73
N GLN A 237 3.57 1.90 -14.56
CA GLN A 237 3.40 1.71 -16.00
C GLN A 237 4.71 1.24 -16.64
N ASN A 238 5.84 1.89 -16.35
CA ASN A 238 7.14 1.49 -16.86
C ASN A 238 7.50 0.04 -16.48
N VAL A 239 7.17 -0.37 -15.25
CA VAL A 239 7.36 -1.76 -14.79
C VAL A 239 6.44 -2.72 -15.54
N THR A 240 5.21 -2.31 -15.85
CA THR A 240 4.26 -3.11 -16.62
C THR A 240 4.74 -3.31 -18.06
N ASP A 241 5.23 -2.25 -18.70
CA ASP A 241 5.78 -2.29 -20.05
C ASP A 241 7.04 -3.17 -20.11
N LEU A 242 7.91 -3.09 -19.09
CA LEU A 242 9.08 -3.95 -18.97
C LEU A 242 8.69 -5.43 -18.85
N ARG A 243 7.70 -5.76 -18.01
CA ARG A 243 7.20 -7.14 -17.86
C ARG A 243 6.60 -7.68 -19.15
N ALA A 244 5.88 -6.83 -19.90
CA ALA A 244 5.34 -7.21 -21.21
C ALA A 244 6.47 -7.48 -22.22
N ALA A 245 7.46 -6.60 -22.30
CA ALA A 245 8.63 -6.77 -23.18
C ALA A 245 9.43 -8.05 -22.87
N LEU A 246 9.46 -8.49 -21.61
CA LEU A 246 10.15 -9.70 -21.17
C LEU A 246 9.27 -10.96 -21.17
N SER A 247 8.00 -10.86 -21.60
CA SER A 247 7.02 -11.97 -21.54
C SER A 247 6.84 -12.56 -20.13
N TRP A 248 7.00 -11.75 -19.08
CA TRP A 248 6.81 -12.14 -17.68
C TRP A 248 5.36 -12.01 -17.22
N GLN A 249 4.42 -12.39 -18.08
CA GLN A 249 2.99 -12.33 -17.81
C GLN A 249 2.45 -13.73 -17.51
N THR A 250 1.44 -13.82 -16.65
CA THR A 250 0.77 -15.08 -16.34
C THR A 250 -0.01 -15.57 -17.58
N PRO A 251 0.19 -16.82 -18.04
CA PRO A 251 -0.62 -17.39 -19.12
C PRO A 251 -2.10 -17.40 -18.75
N THR A 252 -2.97 -17.02 -19.68
CA THR A 252 -4.43 -17.13 -19.50
C THR A 252 -4.92 -18.47 -20.05
N LEU A 253 -5.80 -19.13 -19.29
CA LEU A 253 -6.46 -20.36 -19.74
C LEU A 253 -7.75 -20.01 -20.47
N THR A 254 -8.03 -20.72 -21.56
CA THR A 254 -9.29 -20.57 -22.30
C THR A 254 -10.42 -21.25 -21.51
N THR A 255 -11.45 -20.49 -21.15
CA THR A 255 -12.65 -21.04 -20.48
C THR A 255 -13.72 -21.51 -21.48
N ALA A 256 -13.42 -21.48 -22.78
CA ALA A 256 -14.31 -21.99 -23.80
C ALA A 256 -14.47 -23.51 -23.66
N LEU A 257 -15.70 -23.96 -23.42
CA LEU A 257 -16.04 -25.38 -23.43
C LEU A 257 -16.06 -25.87 -24.89
N PRO A 258 -15.38 -26.98 -25.24
CA PRO A 258 -15.49 -27.57 -26.55
C PRO A 258 -16.95 -27.95 -26.84
N GLY A 259 -17.55 -27.35 -27.87
CA GLY A 259 -18.90 -27.70 -28.35
C GLY A 259 -20.03 -26.72 -28.02
N ALA A 260 -19.79 -25.61 -27.31
CA ALA A 260 -20.84 -24.62 -26.99
C ALA A 260 -21.18 -23.61 -28.11
N GLY A 261 -20.68 -23.82 -29.33
CA GLY A 261 -20.82 -22.91 -30.48
C GLY A 261 -21.91 -23.27 -31.48
N GLY A 262 -23.00 -23.92 -31.06
CA GLY A 262 -24.06 -24.37 -31.97
C GLY A 262 -25.44 -24.32 -31.33
N GLY A 263 -25.99 -23.13 -31.15
CA GLY A 263 -27.30 -22.96 -30.54
C GLY A 263 -27.80 -21.52 -30.53
N ALA A 264 -27.81 -20.87 -31.69
CA ALA A 264 -28.67 -19.71 -31.92
C ALA A 264 -29.24 -19.85 -33.34
N ALA A 265 -30.53 -20.19 -33.39
CA ALA A 265 -31.38 -19.99 -34.55
C ALA A 265 -31.88 -18.53 -34.54
#